data_AF-A0A2T0USM7-F1
#
_entry.id   AF-A0A2T0USM7-F1
#
_cell.length_a   1.000
_cell.length_b   1.000
_cell.length_c   1.000
_cell.angle_alpha   90.00
_cell.angle_beta   90.00
_cell.angle_gamma   90.00
#
_symmetry.space_group_name_H-M   'P 1'
#
loop_
_entity.id
_entity.type
_entity.pdbx_description
1 polymer ?
#
loop_
_entity_poly.entity_id
_entity_poly.type
_entity_poly.pdbx_seq_one_letter_code
_entity_poly.pdbx_strand_id
1 'polypeptide(L)'
;MNVKQHWTRTETTAVTGLLVSAAGIATLWAAGIEFPVYPPPGIILLGTGAVAFAAMRTRVRWAAALPIVLGAFIQAGFMIEGIASGTGFANLAGDAGLGAQIGQLVQQIGAVTAIVGGVLTLRARTARKTPQAV
;
A
#
# COMPACT_ATOMS: atom_id res chain seq x y z
N MET A 1 -14.87 -16.86 -23.29
CA MET A 1 -14.65 -17.69 -22.08
C MET A 1 -14.45 -16.78 -20.88
N ASN A 2 -15.47 -16.63 -20.04
CA ASN A 2 -15.38 -15.83 -18.81
C ASN A 2 -14.83 -16.73 -17.69
N VAL A 3 -13.51 -16.93 -17.68
CA VAL A 3 -12.85 -17.64 -16.58
C VAL A 3 -12.99 -16.74 -15.36
N LYS A 4 -13.86 -17.13 -14.42
CA LYS A 4 -13.97 -16.45 -13.12
C LYS A 4 -12.58 -16.42 -12.50
N GLN A 5 -11.90 -15.28 -12.56
CA GLN A 5 -10.55 -15.15 -12.02
C GLN A 5 -10.64 -15.20 -10.50
N HIS A 6 -10.37 -16.36 -9.92
CA HIS A 6 -10.35 -16.51 -8.47
C HIS A 6 -9.23 -15.67 -7.87
N TRP A 7 -9.59 -14.84 -6.89
CA TRP A 7 -8.65 -14.07 -6.08
C TRP A 7 -8.10 -14.95 -4.97
N THR A 8 -6.79 -14.91 -4.76
CA THR A 8 -6.20 -15.52 -3.56
C THR A 8 -6.34 -14.57 -2.38
N ARG A 9 -6.40 -15.12 -1.16
CA ARG A 9 -6.47 -14.31 0.07
C ARG A 9 -5.33 -13.29 0.16
N THR A 10 -4.12 -13.68 -0.22
CA THR A 10 -2.93 -12.81 -0.17
C THR A 10 -2.98 -11.67 -1.19
N GLU A 11 -3.50 -11.93 -2.40
CA GLU A 11 -3.72 -10.88 -3.40
C GLU A 11 -4.78 -9.88 -2.95
N THR A 12 -5.86 -10.35 -2.33
CA THR A 12 -6.88 -9.47 -1.73
C THR A 12 -6.26 -8.63 -0.61
N THR A 13 -5.47 -9.24 0.29
CA THR A 13 -4.75 -8.51 1.34
C THR A 13 -3.86 -7.42 0.75
N ALA A 14 -3.12 -7.72 -0.33
CA ALA A 14 -2.24 -6.74 -0.97
C ALA A 14 -3.02 -5.55 -1.56
N VAL A 15 -4.12 -5.80 -2.29
CA VAL A 15 -4.97 -4.75 -2.85
C VAL A 15 -5.62 -3.93 -1.74
N THR A 16 -6.23 -4.58 -0.76
CA THR A 16 -6.88 -3.90 0.36
C THR A 16 -5.88 -3.04 1.11
N GLY A 17 -4.65 -3.51 1.33
CA GLY A 17 -3.59 -2.71 1.94
C GLY A 17 -3.30 -1.43 1.18
N LEU A 18 -3.16 -1.51 -0.16
CA LEU A 18 -2.94 -0.31 -1.00
C LEU A 18 -4.12 0.67 -0.90
N LEU A 19 -5.35 0.17 -0.95
CA LEU A 19 -6.54 1.01 -0.87
C LEU A 19 -6.74 1.65 0.51
N VAL A 20 -6.52 0.88 1.58
CA VAL A 20 -6.55 1.39 2.97
C VAL A 20 -5.47 2.45 3.15
N SER A 21 -4.27 2.23 2.60
CA SER A 21 -3.21 3.22 2.67
C SER A 21 -3.57 4.51 1.94
N ALA A 22 -4.16 4.40 0.74
CA ALA A 22 -4.65 5.54 -0.02
C ALA A 22 -5.76 6.30 0.73
N ALA A 23 -6.67 5.58 1.38
CA ALA A 23 -7.72 6.16 2.21
C ALA A 23 -7.15 6.90 3.42
N GLY A 24 -6.09 6.38 4.05
CA GLY A 24 -5.39 7.09 5.12
C GLY A 24 -4.83 8.44 4.68
N ILE A 25 -4.19 8.48 3.49
CA ILE A 25 -3.71 9.74 2.89
C ILE A 25 -4.87 10.69 2.57
N ALA A 26 -5.98 10.17 2.06
CA ALA A 26 -7.18 10.97 1.82
C ALA A 26 -7.74 11.57 3.13
N THR A 27 -7.72 10.82 4.23
CA THR A 27 -8.13 11.29 5.55
C THR A 27 -7.19 12.38 6.08
N LEU A 28 -5.87 12.23 5.93
CA LEU A 28 -4.90 13.29 6.27
C LEU A 28 -5.21 14.59 5.53
N TRP A 29 -5.42 14.47 4.22
CA TRP A 29 -5.74 15.62 3.38
C TRP A 29 -7.08 16.26 3.76
N ALA A 30 -8.12 15.45 4.02
CA ALA A 30 -9.41 15.94 4.50
C ALA A 30 -9.34 16.58 5.90
N ALA A 31 -8.38 16.16 6.73
CA ALA A 31 -8.10 16.75 8.04
C ALA A 31 -7.31 18.07 7.97
N GLY A 32 -6.96 18.54 6.76
CA GLY A 32 -6.28 19.81 6.56
C GLY A 32 -4.75 19.73 6.53
N ILE A 33 -4.17 18.52 6.46
CA ILE A 33 -2.73 18.38 6.24
C ILE A 33 -2.39 18.85 4.83
N GLU A 34 -1.49 19.83 4.74
CA GLU A 34 -1.07 20.42 3.48
C GLU A 34 -0.12 19.48 2.73
N PHE A 35 -0.38 19.29 1.44
CA PHE A 35 0.48 18.58 0.52
C PHE A 35 0.97 19.56 -0.56
N PRO A 36 2.22 19.42 -1.04
CA PRO A 36 2.78 20.33 -2.04
C PRO A 36 2.09 20.24 -3.41
N VAL A 37 1.34 19.17 -3.67
CA VAL A 37 0.67 18.90 -4.95
C VAL A 37 -0.76 18.40 -4.69
N TYR A 38 -1.71 18.87 -5.49
CA TYR A 38 -3.13 18.51 -5.41
C TYR A 38 -3.60 17.72 -6.65
N PRO A 39 -4.30 16.57 -6.48
CA PRO A 39 -4.50 15.83 -5.23
C PRO A 39 -3.19 15.18 -4.73
N PRO A 40 -3.12 14.79 -3.43
CA PRO A 40 -1.92 14.18 -2.86
C PRO A 40 -1.41 13.03 -3.74
N PRO A 41 -0.14 13.09 -4.21
CA PRO A 41 0.38 12.11 -5.17
C PRO A 41 0.29 10.65 -4.68
N GLY A 42 0.38 10.43 -3.36
CA GLY A 42 0.25 9.11 -2.76
C GLY A 42 -1.11 8.44 -3.00
N ILE A 43 -2.21 9.20 -3.03
CA ILE A 43 -3.55 8.66 -3.33
C ILE A 43 -3.59 8.13 -4.76
N ILE A 44 -3.09 8.94 -5.72
CA ILE A 44 -3.04 8.56 -7.13
C ILE A 44 -2.13 7.35 -7.31
N LEU A 45 -0.93 7.37 -6.72
CA LEU A 45 0.07 6.31 -6.82
C LEU A 45 -0.47 4.98 -6.30
N LEU A 46 -1.08 4.97 -5.11
CA LEU A 46 -1.59 3.76 -4.49
C LEU A 46 -2.86 3.24 -5.18
N GLY A 47 -3.78 4.13 -5.56
CA GLY A 47 -4.98 3.77 -6.29
C GLY A 47 -4.68 3.20 -7.68
N THR A 48 -3.84 3.89 -8.46
CA THR A 48 -3.38 3.38 -9.76
C THR A 48 -2.57 2.11 -9.61
N GLY A 49 -1.74 2.01 -8.57
CA GLY A 49 -1.01 0.79 -8.21
C GLY A 49 -1.93 -0.40 -7.91
N ALA A 50 -3.02 -0.20 -7.16
CA ALA A 50 -4.00 -1.22 -6.86
C ALA A 50 -4.68 -1.73 -8.15
N VAL A 51 -5.09 -0.80 -9.03
CA VAL A 51 -5.67 -1.14 -10.34
C VAL A 51 -4.66 -1.89 -11.22
N ALA A 52 -3.43 -1.39 -11.30
CA ALA A 52 -2.35 -1.98 -12.08
C ALA A 52 -2.03 -3.40 -11.58
N PHE A 53 -1.93 -3.60 -10.27
CA PHE A 53 -1.74 -4.92 -9.68
C PHE A 53 -2.92 -5.85 -10.00
N ALA A 54 -4.16 -5.40 -9.81
CA ALA A 54 -5.35 -6.19 -10.10
C ALA A 54 -5.42 -6.63 -11.58
N ALA A 55 -5.08 -5.74 -12.50
CA ALA A 55 -5.08 -6.01 -13.94
C ALA A 55 -3.95 -6.95 -14.37
N MET A 56 -2.76 -6.82 -13.76
CA MET A 56 -1.56 -7.55 -14.18
C MET A 56 -1.32 -8.84 -13.41
N ARG A 57 -1.96 -9.06 -12.25
CA ARG A 57 -1.62 -10.15 -11.31
C ARG A 57 -1.54 -11.53 -11.96
N THR A 58 -2.41 -11.85 -12.93
CA THR A 58 -2.45 -13.17 -13.57
C THR A 58 -1.53 -13.29 -14.78
N ARG A 59 -1.17 -12.17 -15.41
CA ARG A 59 -0.39 -12.13 -16.66
C ARG A 59 1.10 -11.94 -16.42
N VAL A 60 1.44 -11.22 -15.35
CA VAL A 60 2.78 -10.70 -15.13
C VAL A 60 3.30 -11.18 -13.78
N ARG A 61 4.43 -11.88 -13.80
CA ARG A 61 5.00 -12.51 -12.59
C ARG A 61 5.48 -11.47 -11.58
N TRP A 62 6.13 -10.40 -12.04
CA TRP A 62 6.63 -9.32 -11.20
C TRP A 62 5.53 -8.45 -10.60
N ALA A 63 4.26 -8.59 -11.02
CA ALA A 63 3.15 -7.81 -10.47
C ALA A 63 3.05 -7.95 -8.94
N ALA A 64 3.43 -9.12 -8.37
CA ALA A 64 3.47 -9.32 -6.92
C ALA A 64 4.48 -8.42 -6.17
N ALA A 65 5.46 -7.84 -6.87
CA ALA A 65 6.37 -6.86 -6.30
C ALA A 65 5.74 -5.47 -6.19
N LEU A 66 4.70 -5.16 -6.96
CA LEU A 66 4.10 -3.83 -7.01
C LEU A 66 3.56 -3.38 -5.64
N PRO A 67 2.76 -4.18 -4.90
CA PRO A 67 2.29 -3.80 -3.58
C PRO A 67 3.43 -3.64 -2.56
N ILE A 68 4.52 -4.39 -2.73
CA ILE A 68 5.70 -4.33 -1.86
C ILE A 68 6.42 -3.00 -2.05
N VAL A 69 6.73 -2.66 -3.31
CA VAL A 69 7.47 -1.43 -3.65
C VAL A 69 6.66 -0.20 -3.26
N LEU A 70 5.36 -0.19 -3.57
CA LEU A 70 4.51 0.95 -3.25
C LEU A 70 4.29 1.12 -1.74
N GLY A 71 4.03 0.03 -1.02
CA GLY A 71 3.93 0.10 0.44
C GLY A 71 5.26 0.54 1.08
N ALA A 72 6.40 0.04 0.60
CA ALA A 72 7.71 0.44 1.09
C ALA A 72 8.01 1.91 0.79
N PHE A 73 7.59 2.42 -0.36
CA PHE A 73 7.70 3.83 -0.71
C PHE A 73 6.94 4.72 0.29
N ILE A 74 5.72 4.32 0.68
CA ILE A 74 4.95 5.03 1.72
C ILE A 74 5.66 5.00 3.07
N GLN A 75 6.25 3.86 3.46
CA GLN A 75 7.02 3.78 4.70
C GLN A 75 8.27 4.64 4.67
N ALA A 76 8.99 4.65 3.55
CA ALA A 76 10.16 5.50 3.37
C ALA A 76 9.79 6.98 3.47
N GLY A 77 8.72 7.42 2.78
CA GLY A 77 8.23 8.79 2.86
C GLY A 77 7.88 9.19 4.29
N PHE A 78 7.13 8.36 5.00
CA PHE A 78 6.79 8.59 6.41
C PHE A 78 8.02 8.69 7.31
N MET A 79 9.01 7.80 7.15
CA MET A 79 10.23 7.83 7.97
C MET A 79 11.09 9.06 7.66
N ILE A 80 11.20 9.43 6.38
CA ILE A 80 11.94 10.62 5.97
C ILE A 80 11.29 11.88 6.54
N GLU A 81 9.97 12.04 6.41
CA GLU A 81 9.24 13.16 7.00
C GLU A 81 9.33 13.17 8.53
N GLY A 82 9.22 11.99 9.16
CA GLY A 82 9.39 11.84 10.60
C GLY A 82 10.78 12.27 11.10
N ILE A 83 11.84 11.94 10.37
CA ILE A 83 13.22 12.26 10.76
C ILE A 83 13.61 13.69 10.37
N ALA A 84 13.23 14.14 9.18
CA ALA A 84 13.66 15.43 8.64
C ALA A 84 12.87 16.61 9.22
N SER A 85 11.55 16.44 9.41
CA SER A 85 10.66 17.52 9.86
C SER A 85 9.89 17.20 11.14
N GLY A 86 9.94 15.95 11.64
CA GLY A 86 9.15 15.52 12.80
C GLY A 86 7.66 15.33 12.51
N THR A 87 7.16 15.82 11.37
CA THR A 87 5.74 15.92 11.02
C THR A 87 5.05 14.56 10.96
N GLY A 88 5.70 13.54 10.41
CA GLY A 88 5.15 12.19 10.37
C GLY A 88 4.85 11.65 11.78
N PHE A 89 5.80 11.79 12.70
CA PHE A 89 5.63 11.32 14.09
C PHE A 89 4.67 12.21 14.89
N ALA A 90 4.69 13.53 14.66
CA ALA A 90 3.76 14.47 15.28
C ALA A 90 2.29 14.17 14.89
N ASN A 91 2.04 13.85 13.61
CA ASN A 91 0.72 13.41 13.15
C ASN A 91 0.29 12.11 13.85
N LEU A 92 1.19 11.12 14.01
CA LEU A 92 0.89 9.91 14.78
C LEU A 92 0.65 10.16 16.27
N ALA A 93 1.37 11.11 16.87
CA ALA A 93 1.19 11.50 18.26
C ALA A 93 -0.14 12.25 18.50
N GLY A 94 -0.73 12.79 17.43
CA GLY A 94 -1.98 13.56 17.48
C GLY A 94 -1.78 15.06 17.63
N ASP A 95 -0.56 15.56 17.45
CA ASP A 95 -0.22 16.98 17.58
C ASP A 95 -0.95 17.84 16.52
N ALA A 96 -1.23 17.25 15.35
CA ALA A 96 -2.02 17.86 14.29
C ALA A 96 -3.53 17.53 14.37
N GLY A 97 -3.98 16.99 15.50
CA GLY A 97 -5.37 16.64 15.77
C GLY A 97 -5.75 15.19 15.43
N LEU A 98 -6.94 14.78 15.91
CA LEU A 98 -7.43 13.39 15.82
C LEU A 98 -7.58 12.91 14.37
N GLY A 99 -8.00 13.78 13.46
CA GLY A 99 -8.15 13.44 12.04
C GLY A 99 -6.82 13.07 11.39
N ALA A 100 -5.77 13.85 11.67
CA ALA A 100 -4.43 13.57 11.19
C ALA A 100 -3.87 12.27 11.78
N GLN A 101 -4.08 12.04 13.08
CA GLN A 101 -3.68 10.80 13.74
C GLN A 101 -4.33 9.56 13.13
N ILE A 102 -5.65 9.59 12.95
CA ILE A 102 -6.39 8.48 12.34
C ILE A 102 -5.91 8.26 10.90
N GLY A 103 -5.80 9.33 10.12
CA GLY A 103 -5.33 9.24 8.73
C GLY A 103 -3.94 8.62 8.63
N GLN A 104 -3.02 9.05 9.50
CA GLN A 104 -1.66 8.52 9.56
C GLN A 104 -1.65 7.04 9.99
N LEU A 105 -2.39 6.66 11.03
CA LEU A 105 -2.47 5.27 11.48
C LEU A 105 -3.04 4.36 10.38
N VAL A 106 -4.15 4.76 9.76
CA VAL A 106 -4.79 4.03 8.66
C VAL A 106 -3.83 3.89 7.48
N GLN A 107 -3.10 4.96 7.13
CA GLN A 107 -2.10 4.93 6.07
C GLN A 107 -1.01 3.89 6.35
N GLN A 108 -0.43 3.89 7.55
CA GLN A 108 0.65 3.01 7.95
C GLN A 108 0.20 1.54 8.00
N ILE A 109 -0.96 1.26 8.60
CA ILE A 109 -1.54 -0.09 8.62
C ILE A 109 -1.78 -0.59 7.20
N GLY A 110 -2.33 0.24 6.33
CA GLY A 110 -2.54 -0.09 4.92
C GLY A 110 -1.24 -0.43 4.21
N ALA A 111 -0.20 0.40 4.37
CA ALA A 111 1.09 0.22 3.73
C ALA A 111 1.78 -1.09 4.16
N VAL A 112 1.80 -1.37 5.46
CA VAL A 112 2.33 -2.64 6.01
C VAL A 112 1.52 -3.83 5.48
N THR A 113 0.20 -3.72 5.45
CA THR A 113 -0.69 -4.77 4.92
C THR A 113 -0.41 -5.04 3.44
N ALA A 114 -0.17 -4.00 2.64
CA ALA A 114 0.18 -4.12 1.23
C ALA A 114 1.51 -4.86 1.04
N ILE A 115 2.53 -4.53 1.84
CA ILE A 115 3.83 -5.20 1.82
C ILE A 115 3.67 -6.67 2.18
N VAL A 116 3.02 -6.98 3.30
CA VAL A 116 2.83 -8.35 3.76
C VAL A 116 2.05 -9.16 2.73
N GLY A 117 0.94 -8.63 2.22
CA GLY A 117 0.15 -9.25 1.15
C GLY A 117 0.99 -9.54 -0.09
N GLY A 118 1.74 -8.54 -0.58
CA GLY A 118 2.62 -8.67 -1.74
C GLY A 118 3.72 -9.71 -1.55
N VAL A 119 4.41 -9.72 -0.41
CA VAL A 119 5.45 -10.71 -0.07
C VAL A 119 4.86 -12.11 -0.04
N LEU A 120 3.71 -12.31 0.61
CA LEU A 120 3.05 -13.61 0.68
C LEU A 120 2.58 -14.08 -0.70
N THR A 121 2.05 -13.18 -1.53
CA THR A 121 1.71 -13.48 -2.92
C THR A 121 2.94 -13.87 -3.73
N LEU A 122 4.06 -13.17 -3.57
CA LEU A 122 5.31 -13.47 -4.28
C LEU A 122 5.86 -14.84 -3.84
N ARG A 123 5.93 -15.12 -2.54
CA ARG A 123 6.35 -16.41 -1.99
C ARG A 123 5.49 -17.56 -2.50
N ALA A 124 4.16 -17.39 -2.52
CA ALA A 124 3.24 -18.40 -3.02
C ALA A 124 3.42 -18.69 -4.53
N ARG A 125 3.84 -17.70 -5.32
CA ARG A 125 4.15 -17.87 -6.74
C ARG A 125 5.47 -18.58 -6.97
N THR A 126 6.49 -18.29 -6.16
CA THR A 126 7.80 -18.96 -6.24
C THR A 126 7.73 -20.41 -5.76
N ALA A 127 6.98 -20.70 -4.70
CA ALA A 127 6.82 -22.07 -4.18
C ALA A 127 6.17 -23.03 -5.19
N ARG A 128 5.20 -22.58 -5.98
CA ARG A 128 4.60 -23.39 -7.07
C ARG A 128 5.59 -23.69 -8.20
N LYS A 129 6.73 -23.01 -8.23
CA LYS A 129 7.72 -23.07 -9.29
C LYS A 129 8.81 -24.11 -9.05
N THR A 130 8.87 -24.74 -7.88
CA THR A 130 9.78 -25.84 -7.59
C THR A 130 9.03 -27.15 -7.84
N PRO A 131 9.20 -27.82 -9.00
CA PRO A 131 8.79 -29.20 -9.13
C PRO A 131 9.70 -30.02 -8.22
N GLN A 132 9.15 -31.06 -7.58
CA GLN A 132 9.97 -32.11 -6.97
C GLN A 132 10.96 -32.59 -8.05
N ALA A 133 12.25 -32.37 -7.83
CA ALA A 133 13.27 -33.07 -8.59
C ALA A 133 13.08 -34.56 -8.24
N VAL A 134 12.63 -35.32 -9.25
CA VAL A 134 12.51 -36.78 -9.22
C VAL A 134 13.90 -37.38 -9.09
#